data_AF-A0A7J2IS79-F1
#
_entry.id   AF-A0A7J2IS79-F1
#
_cell.length_a   1.000
_cell.length_b   1.000
_cell.length_c   1.000
_cell.angle_alpha   90.00
_cell.angle_beta   90.00
_cell.angle_gamma   90.00
#
_symmetry.space_group_name_H-M   'P 1'
#
loop_
_entity.id
_entity.type
_entity.pdbx_description
1 polymer ?
#
loop_
_entity_poly.entity_id
_entity_poly.type
_entity_poly.pdbx_seq_one_letter_code
_entity_poly.pdbx_strand_id
1 'polypeptide(L)' 'MKIPIIKPYLDEKEERAVIEVLRSGWLVQGRKVQEFETLFTQLQDAKYAFA' A
#
# COMPACT_ATOMS: atom_id res chain seq x y z
N MET A 1 30.44 10.68 2.67
CA MET A 1 29.09 10.84 2.09
C MET A 1 28.10 10.29 3.11
N LYS A 2 27.40 11.15 3.87
CA LYS A 2 26.64 10.74 5.08
C LYS A 2 25.16 11.18 5.09
N ILE A 3 24.64 11.69 3.97
CA ILE A 3 23.22 12.04 3.85
C ILE A 3 22.59 11.06 2.87
N PRO A 4 21.65 10.20 3.31
CA PRO A 4 20.94 9.30 2.41
C PRO A 4 20.04 10.10 1.48
N ILE A 5 19.97 9.68 0.21
CA ILE A 5 19.08 10.30 -0.80
C ILE A 5 17.62 9.96 -0.49
N ILE A 6 17.36 8.76 0.06
CA ILE A 6 16.03 8.26 0.41
C ILE A 6 16.08 7.60 1.78
N LYS A 7 15.05 7.82 2.60
CA LYS A 7 14.78 7.08 3.83
C LYS A 7 13.43 6.36 3.66
N PRO A 8 13.40 5.02 3.50
CA PRO A 8 12.14 4.29 3.44
C PRO A 8 11.44 4.34 4.80
N TYR A 9 10.12 4.47 4.77
CA TYR A 9 9.26 4.35 5.94
C TYR A 9 8.61 2.98 5.90
N LEU A 10 9.13 2.05 6.70
CA LEU A 10 8.62 0.69 6.84
C LEU A 10 8.60 0.36 8.33
N ASP A 11 7.47 -0.11 8.82
CA ASP A 11 7.31 -0.69 10.14
C ASP A 11 6.53 -2.02 10.05
N GLU A 12 6.14 -2.57 11.20
CA GLU A 12 5.43 -3.85 11.26
C GLU A 12 4.09 -3.85 10.51
N LYS A 13 3.48 -2.68 10.25
CA LYS A 13 2.22 -2.56 9.52
C LYS A 13 2.41 -2.95 8.06
N GLU A 14 3.45 -2.45 7.40
CA GLU A 14 3.74 -2.82 6.01
C GLU A 14 4.09 -4.31 5.92
N GLU A 15 4.88 -4.83 6.87
CA GLU A 15 5.21 -6.26 6.93
C GLU A 15 3.94 -7.13 7.06
N ARG A 16 3.06 -6.80 8.01
CA ARG A 16 1.80 -7.53 8.20
C ARG A 16 0.91 -7.49 6.96
N ALA A 17 0.80 -6.33 6.30
CA ALA A 17 -0.01 -6.19 5.08
C ALA A 17 0.50 -7.10 3.95
N VAL A 18 1.82 -7.19 3.77
CA VAL A 18 2.44 -8.10 2.79
C VAL A 18 2.21 -9.56 3.17
N ILE A 19 2.40 -9.93 4.44
CA ILE A 19 2.19 -11.31 4.91
C ILE A 19 0.73 -11.73 4.73
N GLU A 20 -0.23 -10.85 4.97
CA GLU A 20 -1.67 -11.13 4.77
C GLU A 20 -1.95 -11.49 3.29
N VAL A 21 -1.43 -10.70 2.36
CA VAL A 21 -1.56 -10.97 0.91
C VAL A 21 -0.89 -12.29 0.54
N LEU A 22 0.34 -12.54 1.00
CA LEU A 22 1.06 -13.78 0.74
C LEU A 22 0.29 -15.00 1.25
N ARG A 23 -0.25 -14.93 2.47
CA ARG A 23 -1.05 -16.02 3.07
C ARG A 23 -2.39 -16.24 2.37
N SER A 24 -2.95 -15.20 1.76
CA SER A 24 -4.21 -15.32 1.00
C SER A 24 -4.05 -16.09 -0.32
N GLY A 25 -2.82 -16.20 -0.85
CA GLY A 25 -2.55 -16.78 -2.17
C GLY A 25 -3.00 -15.92 -3.36
N TRP A 26 -3.61 -14.76 -3.12
CA TRP A 26 -4.09 -13.86 -4.16
C TRP A 26 -3.06 -12.77 -4.48
N LEU A 27 -2.20 -13.03 -5.46
CA LEU A 27 -1.07 -12.14 -5.84
C LEU A 27 -1.36 -11.27 -7.07
N VAL A 28 -2.60 -11.28 -7.56
CA VAL A 28 -3.05 -10.39 -8.64
C VAL A 28 -3.91 -9.27 -8.07
N GLN A 29 -4.30 -8.30 -8.92
CA GLN A 29 -5.18 -7.20 -8.50
C GLN A 29 -6.45 -7.77 -7.83
N GLY A 30 -6.84 -7.17 -6.71
CA GLY A 30 -7.92 -7.68 -5.88
C GLY A 30 -8.29 -6.74 -4.75
N ARG A 31 -8.87 -7.29 -3.69
CA ARG A 31 -9.46 -6.52 -2.59
C ARG A 31 -8.52 -5.48 -1.97
N LYS A 32 -7.23 -5.79 -1.79
CA LYS A 32 -6.26 -4.85 -1.20
C LYS A 32 -5.98 -3.64 -2.10
N VAL A 33 -6.05 -3.80 -3.42
CA VAL A 33 -5.93 -2.67 -4.38
C VAL A 33 -7.16 -1.78 -4.30
N GLN A 34 -8.35 -2.37 -4.29
CA GLN A 34 -9.61 -1.61 -4.14
C GLN A 34 -9.68 -0.85 -2.81
N GLU A 35 -9.20 -1.46 -1.73
CA GLU A 35 -9.08 -0.81 -0.41
C GLU A 35 -8.15 0.41 -0.48
N PHE A 36 -6.97 0.25 -1.11
CA PHE A 36 -6.03 1.35 -1.32
C PHE A 36 -6.65 2.49 -2.13
N GLU A 37 -7.29 2.20 -3.28
CA GLU A 37 -7.94 3.21 -4.13
C GLU A 37 -9.03 3.98 -3.37
N THR A 38 -9.82 3.27 -2.53
CA THR A 38 -10.86 3.89 -1.69
C THR A 38 -10.25 4.82 -0.64
N LEU A 39 -9.21 4.37 0.07
CA LEU A 39 -8.52 5.21 1.05
C LEU A 39 -7.83 6.41 0.39
N PHE A 40 -7.30 6.22 -0.83
CA PHE A 40 -6.59 7.27 -1.55
C PHE A 40 -7.53 8.37 -2.05
N THR A 41 -8.71 8.00 -2.57
CA THR A 41 -9.74 8.97 -2.95
C THR A 41 -10.22 9.80 -1.76
N GLN A 42 -10.39 9.18 -0.59
CA GLN A 42 -10.72 9.89 0.65
C GLN A 42 -9.59 10.83 1.11
N LEU A 43 -8.34 10.37 1.05
CA LEU A 43 -7.18 11.16 1.47
C LEU A 43 -6.99 12.42 0.60
N GLN A 44 -7.23 12.32 -0.71
CA GLN A 44 -6.98 13.38 -1.67
C GLN A 44 -8.23 14.19 -2.04
N ASP A 45 -9.40 13.88 -1.47
CA ASP A 45 -10.70 14.41 -1.90
C ASP A 45 -10.91 14.29 -3.42
N ALA A 46 -10.53 13.13 -3.96
CA ALA A 46 -10.55 12.84 -5.38
C ALA A 46 -11.76 11.98 -5.74
N LYS A 47 -12.29 12.18 -6.95
CA LYS A 47 -13.43 11.38 -7.45
C LYS A 47 -13.04 9.94 -7.78
N TYR A 48 -11.81 9.70 -8.22
CA TYR A 48 -11.32 8.40 -8.67
C TYR A 48 -9.84 8.22 -8.33
N ALA A 49 -9.43 6.97 -8.14
CA ALA A 49 -8.04 6.53 -8.02
C ALA A 49 -7.90 5.18 -8.75
N PHE A 50 -6.74 4.94 -9.36
CA PHE A 50 -6.41 3.70 -10.07
C PHE A 50 -4.97 3.31 -9.74
N ALA A 51 -4.77 2.08 -9.27
CA ALA A 51 -3.47 1.55 -8.87
C ALA A 51 -3.16 0.20 -9.53
#